data_AF-A0A8H7I931-F1
#
_entry.id   AF-A0A8H7I931-F1
#
_cell.length_a   1.000
_cell.length_b   1.000
_cell.length_c   1.000
_cell.angle_alpha   90.00
_cell.angle_beta   90.00
_cell.angle_gamma   90.00
#
_symmetry.space_group_name_H-M   'P 1'
#
loop_
_entity.id
_entity.type
_entity.pdbx_description
1 polymer ?
#
loop_
_entity_poly.entity_id
_entity_poly.type
_entity_poly.pdbx_seq_one_letter_code
_entity_poly.pdbx_strand_id
1 'polypeptide(L)'
;MNEPHRGYVSIPSLHSFDYNTDLHLHDTPNALQSFALGAGHAVRIPHYVRSWPWPTRIGSMCFETKKAWRENGPTQGKCIWEMHGVWGWDIKKSEPVPLREGYFKKNPDTGEDVEWHADFFYPFVRRWSARVHELTGNRKMVFLEAIRTSKAFGSMSVNVQGLSRVRLLLLSGRVVDRFLGNVCSESTLLGHSGARENYTLQIRNIVENARKSLSGSRPTIIGECGIPMDMNNGAGFAIEPYKWHLRMMDALMTALERNLVGFTLWNYNPCNDDAHGDSWNGENFSWFSQLRAAPDLSSAQSLSQSNKALDTGARLLSVLVRPYPAKISGYPIKFSYEPSNGSFEFVFKAFDPSRNKSIRSRETEIYLPTELTSGRKLIIDSEGSNLEWSYNHERQTLFVVHSGEGVRTLRVSVDPPLNNRLIKPTPDWAKFLTLCT
;
A
#
# COMPACT_ATOMS: atom_id res chain seq x y z
N MET A 1 -9.70 -12.41 -0.78
CA MET A 1 -10.50 -11.81 0.30
C MET A 1 -9.80 -10.52 0.62
N ASN A 2 -10.46 -9.39 0.42
CA ASN A 2 -9.90 -8.09 0.74
C ASN A 2 -10.00 -7.85 2.24
N GLU A 3 -8.93 -7.37 2.88
CA GLU A 3 -8.91 -6.91 4.28
C GLU A 3 -9.50 -7.92 5.28
N PRO A 4 -8.88 -9.11 5.42
CA PRO A 4 -9.34 -10.08 6.39
C PRO A 4 -9.20 -9.51 7.81
N HIS A 5 -10.32 -9.35 8.50
CA HIS A 5 -10.35 -8.80 9.86
C HIS A 5 -10.77 -9.86 10.87
N ARG A 6 -10.13 -9.86 12.05
CA ARG A 6 -10.43 -10.81 13.14
C ARG A 6 -11.79 -10.60 13.81
N GLY A 7 -12.41 -9.45 13.59
CA GLY A 7 -13.63 -9.05 14.28
C GLY A 7 -13.38 -9.03 15.79
N TYR A 8 -14.19 -9.77 16.54
CA TYR A 8 -14.03 -9.90 17.98
C TYR A 8 -13.08 -11.04 18.41
N VAL A 9 -12.62 -11.89 17.49
CA VAL A 9 -11.74 -13.02 17.83
C VAL A 9 -10.44 -12.52 18.45
N SER A 10 -10.08 -13.08 19.61
CA SER A 10 -8.87 -12.71 20.37
C SER A 10 -8.83 -11.25 20.82
N ILE A 11 -9.97 -10.55 20.98
CA ILE A 11 -9.97 -9.21 21.57
C ILE A 11 -9.50 -9.26 23.03
N PRO A 12 -8.69 -8.29 23.50
CA PRO A 12 -8.21 -8.28 24.87
C PRO A 12 -9.31 -8.10 25.92
N SER A 13 -10.33 -7.29 25.60
CA SER A 13 -11.46 -6.96 26.49
C SER A 13 -12.67 -6.50 25.68
N LEU A 14 -13.88 -6.64 26.25
CA LEU A 14 -15.10 -6.06 25.68
C LEU A 14 -15.18 -4.53 25.87
N HIS A 15 -14.38 -3.97 26.78
CA HIS A 15 -14.35 -2.54 27.09
C HIS A 15 -13.38 -1.72 26.23
N SER A 16 -12.46 -2.37 25.52
CA SER A 16 -11.41 -1.67 24.78
C SER A 16 -10.88 -2.48 23.61
N PHE A 17 -10.55 -1.78 22.52
CA PHE A 17 -9.79 -2.34 21.41
C PHE A 17 -8.29 -2.36 21.70
N ASP A 18 -7.52 -3.02 20.82
CA ASP A 18 -6.07 -2.91 20.83
C ASP A 18 -5.65 -1.67 20.04
N TYR A 19 -5.32 -0.61 20.76
CA TYR A 19 -4.90 0.67 20.18
C TYR A 19 -3.61 0.56 19.34
N ASN A 20 -2.85 -0.54 19.46
CA ASN A 20 -1.63 -0.74 18.67
C ASN A 20 -1.90 -1.36 17.29
N THR A 21 -3.03 -2.05 17.12
CA THR A 21 -3.37 -2.74 15.86
C THR A 21 -4.53 -2.07 15.14
N ASP A 22 -5.43 -1.42 15.87
CA ASP A 22 -6.72 -0.98 15.35
C ASP A 22 -6.71 0.54 15.10
N LEU A 23 -7.04 0.98 13.88
CA LEU A 23 -7.13 2.40 13.55
C LEU A 23 -8.44 2.98 14.08
N HIS A 24 -8.36 3.98 14.96
CA HIS A 24 -9.52 4.63 15.57
C HIS A 24 -9.78 5.98 14.92
N LEU A 25 -10.86 6.14 14.16
CA LEU A 25 -11.26 7.40 13.53
C LEU A 25 -12.78 7.54 13.56
N HIS A 26 -13.27 8.74 13.86
CA HIS A 26 -14.69 9.04 14.08
C HIS A 26 -15.30 8.17 15.19
N ASP A 27 -16.57 7.79 15.06
CA ASP A 27 -17.30 7.04 16.07
C ASP A 27 -16.79 5.60 16.13
N THR A 28 -16.07 5.26 17.20
CA THR A 28 -15.42 3.95 17.35
C THR A 28 -15.86 3.28 18.67
N PRO A 29 -17.06 2.68 18.72
CA PRO A 29 -17.58 2.03 19.92
C PRO A 29 -16.79 0.75 20.23
N ASN A 30 -16.44 0.50 21.49
CA ASN A 30 -15.91 -0.81 21.91
C ASN A 30 -16.94 -1.94 21.68
N ALA A 31 -16.52 -3.20 21.84
CA ALA A 31 -17.40 -4.35 21.59
C ALA A 31 -18.70 -4.27 22.42
N LEU A 32 -18.62 -3.91 23.70
CA LEU A 32 -19.79 -3.82 24.57
C LEU A 32 -20.75 -2.69 24.14
N GLN A 33 -20.20 -1.53 23.79
CA GLN A 33 -20.96 -0.39 23.25
C GLN A 33 -21.61 -0.74 21.92
N SER A 34 -20.90 -1.43 21.02
CA SER A 34 -21.43 -1.82 19.72
C SER A 34 -22.59 -2.81 19.86
N PHE A 35 -22.54 -3.71 20.86
CA PHE A 35 -23.63 -4.64 21.15
C PHE A 35 -24.87 -3.91 21.66
N ALA A 36 -24.68 -2.97 22.59
CA ALA A 36 -25.74 -2.16 23.15
C ALA A 36 -26.43 -1.29 22.08
N LEU A 37 -25.63 -0.59 21.27
CA LEU A 37 -26.13 0.17 20.13
C LEU A 37 -26.94 -0.72 19.19
N GLY A 38 -26.38 -1.87 18.80
CA GLY A 38 -27.05 -2.82 17.92
C GLY A 38 -28.38 -3.33 18.48
N ALA A 39 -28.50 -3.49 19.80
CA ALA A 39 -29.74 -3.84 20.48
C ALA A 39 -30.75 -2.68 20.60
N GLY A 40 -30.35 -1.45 20.28
CA GLY A 40 -31.18 -0.24 20.32
C GLY A 40 -31.05 0.57 21.61
N HIS A 41 -30.06 0.27 22.46
CA HIS A 41 -29.80 1.05 23.65
C HIS A 41 -28.97 2.29 23.34
N ALA A 42 -29.34 3.42 23.95
CA ALA A 42 -28.57 4.65 23.89
C ALA A 42 -27.29 4.50 24.72
N VAL A 43 -26.13 4.54 24.06
CA VAL A 43 -24.84 4.54 24.76
C VAL A 43 -23.93 5.66 24.26
N ARG A 44 -23.09 6.13 25.18
CA ARG A 44 -22.11 7.18 24.92
C ARG A 44 -20.84 6.56 24.33
N ILE A 45 -20.46 6.95 23.12
CA ILE A 45 -19.33 6.37 22.38
C ILE A 45 -18.26 7.42 22.05
N PRO A 46 -16.97 7.04 21.99
CA PRO A 46 -15.90 7.98 21.67
C PRO A 46 -15.88 8.34 20.19
N HIS A 47 -15.76 9.64 19.91
CA HIS A 47 -15.50 10.19 18.59
C HIS A 47 -14.03 10.57 18.47
N TYR A 48 -13.28 9.81 17.68
CA TYR A 48 -11.85 10.02 17.46
C TYR A 48 -11.60 11.03 16.33
N VAL A 49 -10.76 12.02 16.61
CA VAL A 49 -10.28 12.98 15.62
C VAL A 49 -8.79 12.80 15.41
N ARG A 50 -8.31 13.15 14.22
CA ARG A 50 -6.87 13.13 13.90
C ARG A 50 -6.11 14.04 14.88
N SER A 51 -4.97 13.56 15.36
CA SER A 51 -4.15 14.29 16.32
C SER A 51 -2.66 14.21 15.98
N TRP A 52 -1.85 14.85 16.81
CA TRP A 52 -0.39 14.81 16.77
C TRP A 52 0.13 15.01 18.21
N PRO A 53 1.15 14.25 18.68
CA PRO A 53 1.92 13.20 17.99
C PRO A 53 1.17 11.87 17.80
N TRP A 54 0.08 11.66 18.54
CA TRP A 54 -0.73 10.46 18.47
C TRP A 54 -1.60 10.44 17.21
N PRO A 55 -1.80 9.30 16.52
CA PRO A 55 -2.58 9.25 15.28
C PRO A 55 -3.98 9.86 15.43
N THR A 56 -4.64 9.53 16.54
CA THR A 56 -5.93 10.10 16.91
C THR A 56 -6.02 10.41 18.40
N ARG A 57 -7.00 11.23 18.76
CA ARG A 57 -7.41 11.50 20.14
C ARG A 57 -8.92 11.51 20.20
N ILE A 58 -9.49 11.28 21.38
CA ILE A 58 -10.92 11.49 21.60
C ILE A 58 -11.19 13.00 21.51
N GLY A 59 -12.02 13.40 20.55
CA GLY A 59 -12.45 14.78 20.36
C GLY A 59 -13.72 15.08 21.13
N SER A 60 -14.73 14.21 21.01
CA SER A 60 -16.02 14.33 21.68
C SER A 60 -16.57 12.94 21.99
N MET A 61 -17.73 12.90 22.64
CA MET A 61 -18.49 11.67 22.81
C MET A 61 -19.86 11.85 22.14
N CYS A 62 -20.33 10.82 21.44
CA CYS A 62 -21.60 10.83 20.72
C CYS A 62 -22.61 9.91 21.40
N PHE A 63 -23.90 10.19 21.19
CA PHE A 63 -25.01 9.32 21.58
C PHE A 63 -25.71 8.84 20.32
N GLU A 64 -25.95 7.54 20.22
CA GLU A 64 -26.60 6.91 19.07
C GLU A 64 -27.58 5.84 19.56
N THR A 65 -28.65 5.58 18.79
CA THR A 65 -29.78 4.74 19.25
C THR A 65 -30.34 3.82 18.15
N LYS A 66 -29.56 3.46 17.14
CA LYS A 66 -30.04 2.65 16.02
C LYS A 66 -29.96 1.15 16.29
N LYS A 67 -31.14 0.52 16.40
CA LYS A 67 -31.26 -0.95 16.48
C LYS A 67 -30.91 -1.60 15.14
N ALA A 68 -29.95 -2.52 15.17
CA ALA A 68 -29.52 -3.30 14.01
C ALA A 68 -30.40 -4.54 13.77
N TRP A 69 -31.00 -5.10 14.84
CA TRP A 69 -31.73 -6.36 14.78
C TRP A 69 -33.21 -6.15 14.46
N ARG A 70 -33.65 -6.63 13.29
CA ARG A 70 -35.05 -6.58 12.86
C ARG A 70 -35.88 -7.67 13.55
N GLU A 71 -37.13 -7.35 13.87
CA GLU A 71 -38.06 -8.28 14.52
C GLU A 71 -38.41 -9.49 13.66
N ASN A 72 -38.46 -9.31 12.33
CA ASN A 72 -38.66 -10.41 11.38
C ASN A 72 -37.35 -11.10 10.95
N GLY A 73 -36.22 -10.77 11.59
CA GLY A 73 -34.93 -11.40 11.33
C GLY A 73 -34.77 -12.76 12.02
N PRO A 74 -33.70 -13.51 11.73
CA PRO A 74 -33.47 -14.85 12.29
C PRO A 74 -33.29 -14.85 13.81
N THR A 75 -32.89 -13.72 14.40
CA THR A 75 -32.78 -13.54 15.87
C THR A 75 -34.03 -12.92 16.49
N GLN A 76 -35.10 -12.72 15.72
CA GLN A 76 -36.36 -12.11 16.18
C GLN A 76 -36.15 -10.78 16.91
N GLY A 77 -35.29 -9.92 16.36
CA GLY A 77 -34.97 -8.61 16.93
C GLY A 77 -34.04 -8.62 18.14
N LYS A 78 -33.44 -9.77 18.50
CA LYS A 78 -32.49 -9.90 19.61
C LYS A 78 -31.04 -9.84 19.14
N CYS A 79 -30.17 -9.36 20.03
CA CYS A 79 -28.74 -9.35 19.80
C CYS A 79 -28.17 -10.77 19.92
N ILE A 80 -27.42 -11.24 18.92
CA ILE A 80 -26.84 -12.59 18.94
C ILE A 80 -25.91 -12.79 20.15
N TRP A 81 -25.15 -11.77 20.53
CA TRP A 81 -24.24 -11.85 21.67
C TRP A 81 -24.97 -11.84 23.02
N GLU A 82 -26.14 -11.21 23.08
CA GLU A 82 -27.01 -11.29 24.26
C GLU A 82 -27.63 -12.70 24.37
N MET A 83 -28.08 -13.28 23.25
CA MET A 83 -28.60 -14.66 23.21
C MET A 83 -27.55 -15.69 23.67
N HIS A 84 -26.27 -15.43 23.42
CA HIS A 84 -25.14 -16.26 23.86
C HIS A 84 -24.68 -15.96 25.30
N GLY A 85 -25.34 -15.01 25.99
CA GLY A 85 -25.00 -14.59 27.33
C GLY A 85 -23.63 -13.93 27.44
N VAL A 86 -23.16 -13.26 26.38
CA VAL A 86 -21.87 -12.54 26.38
C VAL A 86 -21.98 -11.24 27.17
N TRP A 87 -23.13 -10.57 27.07
CA TRP A 87 -23.43 -9.30 27.70
C TRP A 87 -24.93 -9.22 28.03
N GLY A 88 -25.31 -8.21 28.83
CA GLY A 88 -26.69 -7.85 29.10
C GLY A 88 -26.84 -6.37 29.46
N TRP A 89 -28.09 -5.90 29.60
CA TRP A 89 -28.40 -4.52 29.97
C TRP A 89 -28.76 -4.40 31.46
N ASP A 90 -28.02 -3.57 32.21
CA ASP A 90 -28.38 -3.22 33.58
C ASP A 90 -29.47 -2.15 33.55
N ILE A 91 -30.71 -2.54 33.86
CA ILE A 91 -31.88 -1.66 33.86
C ILE A 91 -31.72 -0.53 34.89
N LYS A 92 -31.08 -0.78 36.04
CA LYS A 92 -30.94 0.22 37.12
C LYS A 92 -29.94 1.30 36.74
N LYS A 93 -28.82 0.90 36.14
CA LYS A 93 -27.74 1.82 35.76
C LYS A 93 -27.87 2.35 34.34
N SER A 94 -28.74 1.76 33.53
CA SER A 94 -28.87 2.04 32.10
C SER A 94 -27.53 1.93 31.37
N GLU A 95 -26.82 0.83 31.62
CA GLU A 95 -25.51 0.56 31.02
C GLU A 95 -25.39 -0.90 30.55
N PRO A 96 -24.59 -1.17 29.50
CA PRO A 96 -24.30 -2.53 29.11
C PRO A 96 -23.26 -3.15 30.05
N VAL A 97 -23.43 -4.43 30.38
CA VAL A 97 -22.57 -5.17 31.31
C VAL A 97 -22.06 -6.44 30.64
N PRO A 98 -20.74 -6.71 30.68
CA PRO A 98 -20.22 -7.98 30.21
C PRO A 98 -20.60 -9.11 31.17
N LEU A 99 -21.10 -10.21 30.63
CA LEU A 99 -21.42 -11.43 31.38
C LEU A 99 -20.34 -12.50 31.18
N ARG A 100 -19.65 -12.49 30.02
CA ARG A 100 -18.56 -13.42 29.69
C ARG A 100 -17.41 -12.71 28.98
N GLU A 101 -16.53 -12.07 29.74
CA GLU A 101 -15.39 -11.30 29.21
C GLU A 101 -14.47 -12.13 28.29
N GLY A 102 -14.26 -13.41 28.64
CA GLY A 102 -13.38 -14.32 27.88
C GLY A 102 -14.02 -14.97 26.65
N TYR A 103 -15.27 -14.62 26.29
CA TYR A 103 -16.05 -15.35 25.26
C TYR A 103 -15.32 -15.46 23.92
N PHE A 104 -14.65 -14.39 23.47
CA PHE A 104 -13.94 -14.37 22.20
C PHE A 104 -12.45 -14.69 22.29
N LYS A 105 -11.94 -14.91 23.51
CA LYS A 105 -10.53 -15.21 23.76
C LYS A 105 -10.30 -16.71 23.97
N LYS A 106 -11.32 -17.45 24.39
CA LYS A 106 -11.19 -18.88 24.75
C LYS A 106 -11.90 -19.78 23.77
N ASN A 107 -11.27 -20.91 23.43
CA ASN A 107 -11.95 -22.00 22.75
C ASN A 107 -12.96 -22.64 23.73
N PRO A 108 -14.25 -22.78 23.36
CA PRO A 108 -15.27 -23.30 24.26
C PRO A 108 -15.07 -24.78 24.63
N ASP A 109 -14.43 -25.56 23.77
CA ASP A 109 -14.23 -27.00 23.96
C ASP A 109 -12.95 -27.30 24.75
N THR A 110 -11.87 -26.55 24.51
CA THR A 110 -10.56 -26.80 25.13
C THR A 110 -10.19 -25.84 26.26
N GLY A 111 -10.81 -24.65 26.33
CA GLY A 111 -10.47 -23.60 27.30
C GLY A 111 -9.15 -22.86 27.01
N GLU A 112 -8.46 -23.19 25.93
CA GLU A 112 -7.21 -22.54 25.52
C GLU A 112 -7.46 -21.17 24.89
N ASP A 113 -6.45 -20.29 24.91
CA ASP A 113 -6.51 -19.00 24.21
C ASP A 113 -6.53 -19.25 22.70
N VAL A 114 -7.49 -18.63 22.00
CA VAL A 114 -7.54 -18.68 20.53
C VAL A 114 -6.66 -17.59 19.92
N GLU A 115 -6.01 -17.91 18.81
CA GLU A 115 -5.24 -16.99 17.98
C GLU A 115 -5.84 -16.98 16.57
N TRP A 116 -6.34 -15.82 16.14
CA TRP A 116 -7.12 -15.69 14.91
C TRP A 116 -6.42 -16.27 13.67
N HIS A 117 -5.11 -16.05 13.51
CA HIS A 117 -4.40 -16.53 12.34
C HIS A 117 -4.26 -18.05 12.33
N ALA A 118 -3.78 -18.62 13.44
CA ALA A 118 -3.49 -20.03 13.58
C ALA A 118 -4.76 -20.89 13.57
N ASP A 119 -5.81 -20.44 14.26
CA ASP A 119 -6.98 -21.28 14.54
C ASP A 119 -8.10 -21.09 13.51
N PHE A 120 -8.17 -19.92 12.85
CA PHE A 120 -9.26 -19.62 11.91
C PHE A 120 -8.77 -19.29 10.50
N PHE A 121 -7.94 -18.24 10.34
CA PHE A 121 -7.59 -17.71 9.03
C PHE A 121 -6.74 -18.69 8.21
N TYR A 122 -5.62 -19.19 8.74
CA TYR A 122 -4.77 -20.12 8.00
C TYR A 122 -5.42 -21.48 7.71
N PRO A 123 -6.18 -22.10 8.64
CA PRO A 123 -6.97 -23.27 8.31
C PRO A 123 -7.96 -23.02 7.17
N PHE A 124 -8.63 -21.86 7.17
CA PHE A 124 -9.50 -21.47 6.06
C PHE A 124 -8.74 -21.36 4.74
N VAL A 125 -7.64 -20.60 4.68
CA VAL A 125 -6.85 -20.42 3.46
C VAL A 125 -6.28 -21.76 2.97
N ARG A 126 -5.85 -22.65 3.88
CA ARG A 126 -5.41 -24.01 3.54
C ARG A 126 -6.50 -24.81 2.83
N ARG A 127 -7.69 -24.90 3.42
CA ARG A 127 -8.81 -25.65 2.83
C ARG A 127 -9.22 -25.05 1.50
N TRP A 128 -9.28 -23.73 1.41
CA TRP A 128 -9.60 -23.01 0.18
C TRP A 128 -8.55 -23.26 -0.91
N SER A 129 -7.26 -23.11 -0.59
CA SER A 129 -6.15 -23.35 -1.52
C SER A 129 -6.16 -24.79 -2.03
N ALA A 130 -6.30 -25.78 -1.15
CA ALA A 130 -6.35 -27.19 -1.53
C ALA A 130 -7.51 -27.47 -2.49
N ARG A 131 -8.69 -26.91 -2.20
CA ARG A 131 -9.88 -27.03 -3.05
C ARG A 131 -9.68 -26.41 -4.43
N VAL A 132 -9.07 -25.22 -4.51
CA VAL A 132 -8.80 -24.55 -5.79
C VAL A 132 -7.74 -25.30 -6.59
N HIS A 133 -6.69 -25.78 -5.94
CA HIS A 133 -5.60 -26.53 -6.58
C HIS A 133 -6.04 -27.91 -7.07
N GLU A 134 -6.94 -28.59 -6.37
CA GLU A 134 -7.57 -29.83 -6.85
C GLU A 134 -8.26 -29.62 -8.20
N LEU A 135 -8.97 -28.50 -8.36
CA LEU A 135 -9.74 -28.19 -9.57
C LEU A 135 -8.90 -27.58 -10.70
N THR A 136 -7.80 -26.90 -10.37
CA THR A 136 -7.05 -26.06 -11.34
C THR A 136 -5.59 -26.45 -11.52
N GLY A 137 -5.11 -27.45 -10.77
CA GLY A 137 -3.72 -27.87 -10.68
C GLY A 137 -2.85 -26.96 -9.79
N ASN A 138 -1.69 -27.48 -9.38
CA ASN A 138 -0.76 -26.82 -8.46
C ASN A 138 0.11 -25.72 -9.11
N ARG A 139 -0.31 -25.16 -10.26
CA ARG A 139 0.47 -24.13 -10.98
C ARG A 139 0.09 -22.71 -10.62
N LYS A 140 -1.07 -22.50 -9.99
CA LYS A 140 -1.57 -21.16 -9.62
C LYS A 140 -1.00 -20.72 -8.29
N MET A 141 -0.51 -19.47 -8.23
CA MET A 141 -0.08 -18.84 -7.00
C MET A 141 -1.28 -18.49 -6.12
N VAL A 142 -1.14 -18.63 -4.80
CA VAL A 142 -2.12 -18.20 -3.81
C VAL A 142 -1.55 -17.00 -3.08
N PHE A 143 -2.17 -15.85 -3.30
CA PHE A 143 -1.85 -14.61 -2.61
C PHE A 143 -2.61 -14.54 -1.28
N LEU A 144 -1.86 -14.24 -0.22
CA LEU A 144 -2.35 -14.14 1.14
C LEU A 144 -1.99 -12.77 1.71
N GLU A 145 -2.96 -12.07 2.26
CA GLU A 145 -2.68 -10.85 3.01
C GLU A 145 -2.03 -11.19 4.35
N ALA A 146 -0.83 -10.66 4.58
CA ALA A 146 -0.08 -10.89 5.82
C ALA A 146 -0.38 -9.77 6.82
N ILE A 147 -1.08 -10.11 7.89
CA ILE A 147 -1.14 -9.32 9.13
C ILE A 147 -0.11 -9.96 10.09
N ARG A 148 0.56 -9.16 10.95
CA ARG A 148 1.68 -9.62 11.81
C ARG A 148 1.39 -10.98 12.48
N THR A 149 2.24 -11.99 12.26
CA THR A 149 2.14 -13.31 12.90
C THR A 149 3.48 -13.84 13.43
N SER A 150 3.40 -14.86 14.29
CA SER A 150 4.54 -15.58 14.88
C SER A 150 4.78 -16.98 14.29
N LYS A 151 3.97 -17.43 13.31
CA LYS A 151 4.02 -18.80 12.76
C LYS A 151 4.24 -18.81 11.25
N ALA A 152 5.21 -19.61 10.80
CA ALA A 152 5.59 -19.76 9.41
C ALA A 152 4.66 -20.68 8.61
N PHE A 153 4.23 -20.23 7.43
CA PHE A 153 3.40 -21.01 6.50
C PHE A 153 4.16 -21.42 5.23
N GLY A 154 3.89 -22.60 4.66
CA GLY A 154 4.74 -23.36 3.71
C GLY A 154 4.56 -23.21 2.16
N SER A 155 3.46 -22.65 1.62
CA SER A 155 3.22 -22.67 0.15
C SER A 155 2.56 -21.42 -0.50
N MET A 156 2.62 -20.24 0.10
CA MET A 156 1.85 -19.03 -0.31
C MET A 156 2.71 -17.77 -0.55
N SER A 157 2.30 -16.92 -1.50
CA SER A 157 2.86 -15.57 -1.74
C SER A 157 2.13 -14.50 -0.90
N VAL A 158 2.83 -13.41 -0.53
CA VAL A 158 2.27 -12.37 0.34
C VAL A 158 1.74 -11.18 -0.45
N ASN A 159 0.54 -10.73 -0.14
CA ASN A 159 -0.01 -9.41 -0.45
C ASN A 159 0.08 -8.51 0.81
N VAL A 160 0.55 -7.27 0.70
CA VAL A 160 0.37 -6.26 1.76
C VAL A 160 -0.27 -4.99 1.21
N GLN A 161 -1.19 -4.39 1.96
CA GLN A 161 -1.73 -3.07 1.66
C GLN A 161 -0.85 -1.98 2.30
N GLY A 162 -0.45 -1.00 1.50
CA GLY A 162 0.32 0.17 1.92
C GLY A 162 -0.42 1.45 1.59
N LEU A 163 -1.25 1.95 2.51
CA LEU A 163 -1.85 3.27 2.36
C LEU A 163 -0.81 4.36 2.62
N SER A 164 -0.58 5.22 1.64
CA SER A 164 0.39 6.29 1.76
C SER A 164 -0.29 7.54 2.36
N ARG A 165 -0.18 7.69 3.68
CA ARG A 165 -0.69 8.88 4.41
C ARG A 165 0.45 9.53 5.19
N VAL A 166 1.34 10.22 4.50
CA VAL A 166 2.34 11.12 5.13
C VAL A 166 1.76 12.52 5.21
N ARG A 167 1.68 13.05 6.44
CA ARG A 167 1.48 14.48 6.69
C ARG A 167 2.86 15.14 6.67
N LEU A 168 3.17 15.88 5.60
CA LEU A 168 4.42 16.63 5.47
C LEU A 168 4.44 17.76 6.52
N LEU A 169 5.29 17.66 7.54
CA LEU A 169 5.51 18.71 8.53
C LEU A 169 6.92 19.29 8.39
N LEU A 170 6.98 20.61 8.18
CA LEU A 170 8.18 21.43 8.24
C LEU A 170 8.26 22.07 9.63
N LEU A 171 8.67 21.32 10.66
CA LEU A 171 8.97 21.93 11.98
C LEU A 171 10.16 21.22 12.64
N SER A 172 11.13 22.04 13.06
CA SER A 172 12.25 21.68 13.92
C SER A 172 11.72 21.38 15.33
N GLY A 173 11.86 20.15 15.79
CA GLY A 173 11.50 19.82 17.17
C GLY A 173 11.46 18.32 17.43
N ARG A 174 12.14 17.92 18.51
CA ARG A 174 12.28 16.54 19.01
C ARG A 174 10.95 15.78 19.00
N VAL A 175 10.91 14.63 18.32
CA VAL A 175 9.75 13.72 18.31
C VAL A 175 10.05 12.53 19.22
N VAL A 176 9.15 12.33 20.19
CA VAL A 176 9.15 11.19 21.11
C VAL A 176 8.45 10.00 20.46
N ASP A 177 9.07 8.86 20.76
CA ASP A 177 8.91 7.47 20.34
C ASP A 177 7.48 6.89 20.37
N ARG A 178 7.30 5.87 19.51
CA ARG A 178 6.37 4.73 19.61
C ARG A 178 4.97 4.85 18.98
N PHE A 179 4.93 4.77 17.64
CA PHE A 179 3.84 4.13 16.89
C PHE A 179 4.46 3.30 15.76
N LEU A 180 4.13 2.00 15.72
CA LEU A 180 4.80 0.92 14.97
C LEU A 180 6.17 0.56 15.55
N GLY A 181 6.27 -0.61 16.21
CA GLY A 181 7.53 -1.15 16.73
C GLY A 181 8.68 -1.01 15.74
N ASN A 182 9.69 -0.23 16.17
CA ASN A 182 10.93 0.11 15.48
C ASN A 182 10.83 0.98 14.22
N VAL A 183 10.22 2.17 14.35
CA VAL A 183 10.67 3.33 13.59
C VAL A 183 11.65 4.09 14.48
N CYS A 184 12.95 3.97 14.20
CA CYS A 184 14.00 4.64 14.96
C CYS A 184 13.73 6.14 15.10
N SER A 185 13.87 6.60 16.34
CA SER A 185 14.31 7.95 16.69
C SER A 185 15.47 8.39 15.79
N GLU A 186 15.54 9.69 15.47
CA GLU A 186 16.66 10.39 14.80
C GLU A 186 16.60 10.58 13.28
N SER A 187 15.45 10.90 12.69
CA SER A 187 15.49 11.56 11.38
C SER A 187 14.50 12.71 11.31
N THR A 188 15.04 13.94 11.26
CA THR A 188 14.33 15.14 10.84
C THR A 188 14.03 14.99 9.35
N LEU A 189 12.94 14.29 9.03
CA LEU A 189 12.56 13.98 7.64
C LEU A 189 11.84 15.19 7.06
N LEU A 190 12.58 15.96 6.27
CA LEU A 190 12.13 17.26 5.82
C LEU A 190 11.94 17.32 4.32
N GLY A 191 10.83 17.92 3.91
CA GLY A 191 10.50 18.10 2.51
C GLY A 191 10.35 16.78 1.76
N HIS A 192 10.49 16.86 0.43
CA HIS A 192 10.26 15.73 -0.47
C HIS A 192 11.27 14.59 -0.26
N SER A 193 12.54 14.92 0.02
CA SER A 193 13.58 13.92 0.30
C SER A 193 13.28 13.13 1.58
N GLY A 194 12.88 13.82 2.65
CA GLY A 194 12.45 13.16 3.88
C GLY A 194 11.26 12.23 3.67
N ALA A 195 10.28 12.62 2.84
CA ALA A 195 9.17 11.75 2.50
C ALA A 195 9.62 10.46 1.77
N ARG A 196 10.56 10.56 0.81
CA ARG A 196 11.14 9.40 0.11
C ARG A 196 11.82 8.44 1.09
N GLU A 197 12.65 8.96 1.99
CA GLU A 197 13.36 8.12 2.98
C GLU A 197 12.40 7.47 3.98
N ASN A 198 11.40 8.22 4.44
CA ASN A 198 10.39 7.72 5.35
C ASN A 198 9.58 6.57 4.74
N TYR A 199 9.04 6.75 3.54
CA TYR A 199 8.31 5.68 2.86
C TYR A 199 9.23 4.50 2.56
N THR A 200 10.49 4.74 2.18
CA THR A 200 11.46 3.65 1.91
C THR A 200 11.64 2.78 3.15
N LEU A 201 11.78 3.37 4.33
CA LEU A 201 11.89 2.63 5.59
C LEU A 201 10.59 1.89 5.94
N GLN A 202 9.44 2.54 5.81
CA GLN A 202 8.15 1.90 6.11
C GLN A 202 7.87 0.69 5.21
N ILE A 203 8.06 0.84 3.89
CA ILE A 203 7.89 -0.26 2.93
C ILE A 203 8.89 -1.38 3.20
N ARG A 204 10.15 -1.05 3.54
CA ARG A 204 11.14 -2.06 3.95
C ARG A 204 10.64 -2.89 5.13
N ASN A 205 10.21 -2.22 6.19
CA ASN A 205 9.71 -2.87 7.40
C ASN A 205 8.50 -3.77 7.10
N ILE A 206 7.57 -3.30 6.27
CA ILE A 206 6.42 -4.09 5.82
C ILE A 206 6.88 -5.37 5.10
N VAL A 207 7.74 -5.23 4.10
CA VAL A 207 8.22 -6.36 3.28
C VAL A 207 9.05 -7.35 4.11
N GLU A 208 9.91 -6.86 4.99
CA GLU A 208 10.71 -7.71 5.89
C GLU A 208 9.82 -8.47 6.88
N ASN A 209 8.82 -7.82 7.47
CA ASN A 209 7.89 -8.47 8.40
C ASN A 209 7.03 -9.52 7.68
N ALA A 210 6.57 -9.24 6.47
CA ALA A 210 5.89 -10.19 5.61
C ALA A 210 6.75 -11.44 5.34
N ARG A 211 8.01 -11.24 4.94
CA ARG A 211 8.96 -12.33 4.69
C ARG A 211 9.24 -13.14 5.94
N LYS A 212 9.47 -12.48 7.09
CA LYS A 212 9.68 -13.15 8.39
C LYS A 212 8.48 -14.01 8.78
N SER A 213 7.27 -13.52 8.56
CA SER A 213 6.03 -14.23 8.90
C SER A 213 5.82 -15.50 8.05
N LEU A 214 6.29 -15.53 6.79
CA LEU A 214 6.06 -16.65 5.86
C LEU A 214 7.35 -17.41 5.43
N SER A 215 8.30 -17.66 6.35
CA SER A 215 9.52 -18.48 6.13
C SER A 215 10.59 -17.91 5.18
N GLY A 216 10.63 -16.59 4.95
CA GLY A 216 11.75 -15.87 4.33
C GLY A 216 11.91 -16.03 2.81
N SER A 217 11.62 -17.21 2.25
CA SER A 217 11.87 -17.53 0.84
C SER A 217 10.69 -17.25 -0.10
N ARG A 218 9.64 -16.57 0.38
CA ARG A 218 8.41 -16.32 -0.39
C ARG A 218 8.44 -14.98 -1.10
N PRO A 219 7.95 -14.91 -2.37
CA PRO A 219 7.68 -13.65 -3.02
C PRO A 219 6.66 -12.82 -2.22
N THR A 220 6.91 -11.51 -2.17
CA THR A 220 6.03 -10.51 -1.55
C THR A 220 5.68 -9.47 -2.60
N ILE A 221 4.41 -9.11 -2.67
CA ILE A 221 3.88 -8.02 -3.48
C ILE A 221 3.10 -7.08 -2.56
N ILE A 222 3.17 -5.78 -2.83
CA ILE A 222 2.25 -4.80 -2.22
C ILE A 222 0.98 -4.79 -3.05
N GLY A 223 -0.10 -5.43 -2.61
CA GLY A 223 -1.29 -5.59 -3.45
C GLY A 223 -2.15 -4.34 -3.56
N GLU A 224 -1.97 -3.36 -2.69
CA GLU A 224 -2.61 -2.06 -2.85
C GLU A 224 -1.71 -0.96 -2.31
N CYS A 225 -1.51 0.08 -3.09
CA CYS A 225 -0.88 1.31 -2.62
C CYS A 225 -1.33 2.51 -3.45
N GLY A 226 -1.37 3.69 -2.87
CA GLY A 226 -1.75 4.89 -3.60
C GLY A 226 -1.86 6.11 -2.69
N ILE A 227 -2.18 7.25 -3.29
CA ILE A 227 -2.51 8.49 -2.58
C ILE A 227 -3.94 8.90 -2.90
N PRO A 228 -4.66 9.51 -1.95
CA PRO A 228 -5.95 10.12 -2.24
C PRO A 228 -5.74 11.37 -3.11
N MET A 229 -6.50 11.49 -4.19
CA MET A 229 -6.52 12.62 -5.11
C MET A 229 -7.21 13.84 -4.51
N ASP A 230 -8.09 13.65 -3.53
CA ASP A 230 -8.75 14.71 -2.76
C ASP A 230 -7.94 15.18 -1.54
N MET A 231 -6.65 14.81 -1.46
CA MET A 231 -5.75 15.31 -0.41
C MET A 231 -5.71 16.85 -0.38
N ASN A 232 -5.44 17.40 0.80
CA ASN A 232 -5.49 18.84 1.07
C ASN A 232 -6.85 19.47 0.70
N ASN A 233 -7.96 18.81 1.07
CA ASN A 233 -9.33 19.25 0.77
C ASN A 233 -9.57 19.49 -0.72
N GLY A 234 -9.04 18.61 -1.58
CA GLY A 234 -9.19 18.72 -3.03
C GLY A 234 -8.44 19.90 -3.67
N ALA A 235 -7.44 20.49 -2.99
CA ALA A 235 -6.71 21.65 -3.53
C ALA A 235 -6.11 21.40 -4.93
N GLY A 236 -5.75 20.15 -5.25
CA GLY A 236 -5.24 19.77 -6.57
C GLY A 236 -6.28 19.84 -7.70
N PHE A 237 -7.58 19.82 -7.39
CA PHE A 237 -8.66 19.88 -8.38
C PHE A 237 -8.88 21.31 -8.89
N ALA A 238 -8.73 22.30 -8.00
CA ALA A 238 -8.87 23.72 -8.33
C ALA A 238 -7.56 24.33 -8.85
N ILE A 239 -6.41 23.86 -8.34
CA ILE A 239 -5.08 24.42 -8.63
C ILE A 239 -4.25 23.37 -9.33
N GLU A 240 -4.25 23.43 -10.66
CA GLU A 240 -3.24 22.79 -11.50
C GLU A 240 -1.87 23.35 -11.07
N PRO A 241 -0.93 22.49 -10.62
CA PRO A 241 -0.63 21.24 -11.35
C PRO A 241 -0.40 20.00 -10.45
N TYR A 242 -1.26 19.72 -9.45
CA TYR A 242 -1.10 18.50 -8.61
C TYR A 242 0.27 18.37 -7.92
N LYS A 243 0.95 19.49 -7.64
CA LYS A 243 2.35 19.51 -7.15
C LYS A 243 2.59 18.59 -5.94
N TRP A 244 1.66 18.60 -4.98
CA TRP A 244 1.80 17.81 -3.75
C TRP A 244 1.51 16.33 -3.99
N HIS A 245 0.54 16.02 -4.83
CA HIS A 245 0.23 14.66 -5.27
C HIS A 245 1.42 14.04 -6.01
N LEU A 246 2.02 14.78 -6.95
CA LEU A 246 3.21 14.35 -7.68
C LEU A 246 4.35 14.00 -6.71
N ARG A 247 4.61 14.85 -5.70
CA ARG A 247 5.64 14.60 -4.69
C ARG A 247 5.32 13.42 -3.77
N MET A 248 4.07 13.25 -3.35
CA MET A 248 3.69 12.13 -2.48
C MET A 248 3.70 10.80 -3.24
N MET A 249 3.16 10.78 -4.46
CA MET A 249 3.18 9.60 -5.32
C MET A 249 4.62 9.24 -5.69
N ASP A 250 5.46 10.21 -6.04
CA ASP A 250 6.88 9.97 -6.29
C ASP A 250 7.60 9.35 -5.08
N ALA A 251 7.33 9.85 -3.87
CA ALA A 251 7.93 9.32 -2.66
C ALA A 251 7.51 7.85 -2.40
N LEU A 252 6.24 7.52 -2.64
CA LEU A 252 5.71 6.16 -2.57
C LEU A 252 6.35 5.24 -3.63
N MET A 253 6.32 5.64 -4.90
CA MET A 253 6.87 4.85 -6.01
C MET A 253 8.37 4.59 -5.83
N THR A 254 9.12 5.64 -5.44
CA THR A 254 10.55 5.53 -5.12
C THR A 254 10.81 4.55 -3.98
N ALA A 255 9.96 4.53 -2.95
CA ALA A 255 10.10 3.59 -1.84
C ALA A 255 9.85 2.13 -2.24
N LEU A 256 8.88 1.88 -3.12
CA LEU A 256 8.59 0.55 -3.66
C LEU A 256 9.77 0.03 -4.50
N GLU A 257 10.30 0.89 -5.37
CA GLU A 257 11.46 0.60 -6.21
C GLU A 257 12.74 0.33 -5.42
N ARG A 258 13.07 1.19 -4.45
CA ARG A 258 14.26 1.03 -3.60
C ARG A 258 14.21 -0.25 -2.77
N ASN A 259 13.02 -0.78 -2.50
CA ASN A 259 12.82 -2.06 -1.81
C ASN A 259 12.66 -3.25 -2.77
N LEU A 260 12.74 -3.03 -4.08
CA LEU A 260 12.64 -4.06 -5.13
C LEU A 260 11.40 -4.94 -4.97
N VAL A 261 10.28 -4.32 -4.58
CA VAL A 261 9.01 -5.02 -4.35
C VAL A 261 8.03 -4.70 -5.49
N GLY A 262 7.41 -5.74 -6.03
CA GLY A 262 6.29 -5.56 -6.95
C GLY A 262 5.10 -4.93 -6.23
N PHE A 263 4.25 -4.23 -6.96
CA PHE A 263 3.08 -3.59 -6.38
C PHE A 263 1.93 -3.47 -7.38
N THR A 264 0.74 -3.22 -6.84
CA THR A 264 -0.44 -2.84 -7.62
C THR A 264 -0.99 -1.52 -7.08
N LEU A 265 -1.06 -0.53 -7.97
CA LEU A 265 -1.50 0.82 -7.63
C LEU A 265 -3.02 0.85 -7.50
N TRP A 266 -3.51 1.32 -6.35
CA TRP A 266 -4.92 1.59 -6.08
C TRP A 266 -5.25 3.04 -6.47
N ASN A 267 -6.08 3.28 -7.48
CA ASN A 267 -6.62 2.30 -8.42
C ASN A 267 -6.76 2.86 -9.84
N TYR A 268 -7.23 2.03 -10.76
CA TYR A 268 -7.80 2.48 -12.02
C TYR A 268 -9.30 2.26 -11.97
N ASN A 269 -10.06 3.35 -11.83
CA ASN A 269 -11.51 3.34 -11.99
C ASN A 269 -11.88 4.31 -13.13
N PRO A 270 -12.43 3.80 -14.26
CA PRO A 270 -12.80 4.63 -15.40
C PRO A 270 -14.00 5.53 -15.13
N CYS A 271 -14.83 5.23 -14.13
CA CYS A 271 -15.97 6.06 -13.73
C CYS A 271 -15.61 7.09 -12.65
N ASN A 272 -14.36 7.12 -12.20
CA ASN A 272 -13.95 8.07 -11.17
C ASN A 272 -13.91 9.50 -11.70
N ASP A 273 -14.34 10.46 -10.89
CA ASP A 273 -14.20 11.88 -11.20
C ASP A 273 -13.77 12.73 -9.99
N ASP A 274 -13.40 13.99 -10.25
CA ASP A 274 -12.89 14.91 -9.23
C ASP A 274 -13.97 15.34 -8.20
N ALA A 275 -15.25 15.25 -8.56
CA ALA A 275 -16.37 15.73 -7.74
C ALA A 275 -16.95 14.65 -6.81
N HIS A 276 -17.06 13.42 -7.31
CA HIS A 276 -17.78 12.31 -6.66
C HIS A 276 -16.86 11.16 -6.27
N GLY A 277 -15.61 11.14 -6.74
CA GLY A 277 -14.72 10.00 -6.52
C GLY A 277 -15.18 8.79 -7.32
N ASP A 278 -15.15 7.60 -6.72
CA ASP A 278 -15.33 6.31 -7.37
C ASP A 278 -16.78 5.89 -7.66
N SER A 279 -17.76 6.76 -7.34
CA SER A 279 -19.20 6.48 -7.43
C SER A 279 -19.69 5.27 -6.61
N TRP A 280 -18.88 4.79 -5.65
CA TRP A 280 -19.23 3.67 -4.78
C TRP A 280 -19.33 4.09 -3.31
N ASN A 281 -18.23 4.54 -2.72
CA ASN A 281 -18.19 5.04 -1.35
C ASN A 281 -17.65 6.49 -1.26
N GLY A 282 -17.39 7.11 -2.42
CA GLY A 282 -16.88 8.48 -2.53
C GLY A 282 -15.36 8.57 -2.49
N GLU A 283 -14.65 7.44 -2.54
CA GLU A 283 -13.20 7.42 -2.56
C GLU A 283 -12.62 8.02 -3.84
N ASN A 284 -11.62 8.88 -3.70
CA ASN A 284 -10.91 9.46 -4.84
C ASN A 284 -9.45 8.98 -4.88
N PHE A 285 -9.22 7.70 -5.20
CA PHE A 285 -7.88 7.12 -5.33
C PHE A 285 -7.45 6.83 -6.77
N SER A 286 -8.39 6.92 -7.72
CA SER A 286 -8.08 6.58 -9.10
C SER A 286 -6.96 7.49 -9.63
N TRP A 287 -6.01 6.97 -10.39
CA TRP A 287 -5.11 7.86 -11.12
C TRP A 287 -5.78 8.39 -12.40
N PHE A 288 -7.01 8.01 -12.71
CA PHE A 288 -7.77 8.45 -13.88
C PHE A 288 -9.04 9.19 -13.48
N SER A 289 -9.39 10.27 -14.17
CA SER A 289 -10.61 11.07 -13.96
C SER A 289 -11.36 11.23 -15.28
N GLN A 290 -12.60 10.72 -15.34
CA GLN A 290 -13.42 10.70 -16.55
C GLN A 290 -13.74 12.11 -17.08
N LEU A 291 -13.92 13.09 -16.18
CA LEU A 291 -14.16 14.49 -16.56
C LEU A 291 -13.00 15.13 -17.33
N ARG A 292 -11.81 14.54 -17.25
CA ARG A 292 -10.58 15.01 -17.90
C ARG A 292 -10.22 14.20 -19.15
N ALA A 293 -10.97 13.14 -19.44
CA ALA A 293 -10.75 12.26 -20.58
C ALA A 293 -11.26 12.91 -21.88
N ALA A 294 -10.62 12.58 -23.01
CA ALA A 294 -11.11 13.00 -24.31
C ALA A 294 -12.48 12.35 -24.58
N PRO A 295 -13.46 13.11 -25.11
CA PRO A 295 -14.83 12.63 -25.28
C PRO A 295 -14.99 11.60 -26.41
N ASP A 296 -14.00 11.43 -27.29
CA ASP A 296 -14.12 10.55 -28.46
C ASP A 296 -12.79 9.84 -28.81
N LEU A 297 -12.78 8.51 -28.64
CA LEU A 297 -11.74 7.58 -29.11
C LEU A 297 -12.38 6.48 -29.99
N SER A 298 -13.24 6.87 -30.94
CA SER A 298 -14.07 5.94 -31.72
C SER A 298 -13.36 5.17 -32.84
N SER A 299 -12.14 5.54 -33.24
CA SER A 299 -11.43 4.85 -34.33
C SER A 299 -10.42 3.81 -33.82
N ALA A 300 -10.24 2.69 -34.53
CA ALA A 300 -9.25 1.67 -34.15
C ALA A 300 -7.81 2.21 -34.12
N GLN A 301 -7.48 3.21 -34.95
CA GLN A 301 -6.19 3.92 -34.93
C GLN A 301 -6.01 4.76 -33.65
N SER A 302 -7.10 5.18 -33.00
CA SER A 302 -7.05 5.90 -31.73
C SER A 302 -6.61 5.02 -30.55
N LEU A 303 -6.61 3.69 -30.70
CA LEU A 303 -6.17 2.73 -29.67
C LEU A 303 -4.68 2.35 -29.78
N SER A 304 -3.93 2.96 -30.70
CA SER A 304 -2.47 2.77 -30.77
C SER A 304 -1.82 3.20 -29.45
N GLN A 305 -0.92 2.39 -28.88
CA GLN A 305 -0.20 2.72 -27.63
C GLN A 305 0.60 4.03 -27.70
N SER A 306 0.99 4.45 -28.90
CA SER A 306 1.68 5.72 -29.14
C SER A 306 0.74 6.94 -29.16
N ASN A 307 -0.58 6.73 -29.09
CA ASN A 307 -1.55 7.81 -29.13
C ASN A 307 -1.69 8.48 -27.75
N LYS A 308 -1.14 9.68 -27.61
CA LYS A 308 -1.25 10.50 -26.40
C LYS A 308 -2.69 10.87 -26.01
N ALA A 309 -3.66 10.72 -26.91
CA ALA A 309 -5.06 10.90 -26.54
C ALA A 309 -5.52 9.84 -25.52
N LEU A 310 -4.89 8.66 -25.46
CA LEU A 310 -5.17 7.63 -24.46
C LEU A 310 -4.77 8.05 -23.04
N ASP A 311 -3.85 9.00 -22.91
CA ASP A 311 -3.40 9.55 -21.64
C ASP A 311 -4.32 10.67 -21.12
N THR A 312 -5.29 11.12 -21.94
CA THR A 312 -6.27 12.11 -21.51
C THR A 312 -7.12 11.53 -20.38
N GLY A 313 -7.32 12.29 -19.32
CA GLY A 313 -7.96 11.81 -18.09
C GLY A 313 -7.00 11.26 -17.04
N ALA A 314 -5.79 10.86 -17.44
CA ALA A 314 -4.79 10.39 -16.49
C ALA A 314 -4.21 11.53 -15.65
N ARG A 315 -3.99 11.24 -14.38
CA ARG A 315 -3.40 12.10 -13.36
C ARG A 315 -2.02 11.54 -13.03
N LEU A 316 -1.07 12.43 -12.74
CA LEU A 316 0.25 12.08 -12.22
C LEU A 316 1.13 11.19 -13.14
N LEU A 317 0.85 11.07 -14.44
CA LEU A 317 1.62 10.20 -15.35
C LEU A 317 3.13 10.44 -15.29
N SER A 318 3.57 11.69 -15.07
CA SER A 318 5.00 12.03 -14.96
C SER A 318 5.75 11.36 -13.80
N VAL A 319 5.04 10.76 -12.84
CA VAL A 319 5.62 9.93 -11.75
C VAL A 319 5.15 8.49 -11.77
N LEU A 320 4.04 8.18 -12.44
CA LEU A 320 3.50 6.82 -12.53
C LEU A 320 4.12 6.02 -13.66
N VAL A 321 4.31 6.65 -14.83
CA VAL A 321 4.94 6.04 -16.00
C VAL A 321 6.44 6.15 -15.84
N ARG A 322 7.07 5.04 -15.44
CA ARG A 322 8.47 4.96 -15.05
C ARG A 322 9.15 3.78 -15.73
N PRO A 323 10.47 3.84 -15.98
CA PRO A 323 11.19 2.68 -16.44
C PRO A 323 11.28 1.65 -15.31
N TYR A 324 11.27 0.36 -15.63
CA TYR A 324 11.49 -0.68 -14.64
C TYR A 324 12.01 -1.98 -15.28
N PRO A 325 12.85 -2.75 -14.57
CA PRO A 325 13.34 -4.03 -15.06
C PRO A 325 12.23 -5.10 -14.99
N ALA A 326 11.54 -5.31 -16.10
CA ALA A 326 10.38 -6.22 -16.19
C ALA A 326 10.79 -7.69 -16.13
N LYS A 327 11.92 -8.05 -16.76
CA LYS A 327 12.51 -9.39 -16.71
C LYS A 327 14.01 -9.28 -16.51
N ILE A 328 14.55 -9.97 -15.51
CA ILE A 328 15.95 -9.84 -15.12
C ILE A 328 16.66 -11.17 -15.31
N SER A 329 17.77 -11.15 -16.06
CA SER A 329 18.72 -12.25 -16.12
C SER A 329 19.63 -12.24 -14.89
N GLY A 330 19.05 -12.56 -13.73
CA GLY A 330 19.77 -12.60 -12.46
C GLY A 330 18.96 -12.05 -11.29
N TYR A 331 19.66 -11.59 -10.25
CA TYR A 331 19.03 -11.04 -9.04
C TYR A 331 19.20 -9.53 -8.97
N PRO A 332 18.12 -8.74 -8.83
CA PRO A 332 18.23 -7.30 -8.64
C PRO A 332 18.90 -6.99 -7.30
N ILE A 333 19.81 -6.01 -7.30
CA ILE A 333 20.49 -5.49 -6.11
C ILE A 333 20.00 -4.08 -5.77
N LYS A 334 19.83 -3.24 -6.80
CA LYS A 334 19.42 -1.84 -6.63
C LYS A 334 18.69 -1.37 -7.88
N PHE A 335 17.64 -0.60 -7.69
CA PHE A 335 17.02 0.20 -8.75
C PHE A 335 16.72 1.59 -8.18
N SER A 336 17.03 2.64 -8.94
CA SER A 336 16.61 4.00 -8.62
C SER A 336 16.31 4.78 -9.88
N TYR A 337 15.17 5.46 -9.92
CA TYR A 337 14.77 6.34 -11.00
C TYR A 337 14.48 7.75 -10.46
N GLU A 338 14.90 8.77 -11.20
CA GLU A 338 14.67 10.17 -10.87
C GLU A 338 13.76 10.82 -11.92
N PRO A 339 12.46 11.04 -11.64
CA PRO A 339 11.54 11.61 -12.61
C PRO A 339 11.76 13.09 -12.90
N SER A 340 12.56 13.80 -12.09
CA SER A 340 12.88 15.20 -12.38
C SER A 340 13.73 15.35 -13.64
N ASN A 341 14.64 14.40 -13.91
CA ASN A 341 15.57 14.42 -15.05
C ASN A 341 15.44 13.20 -16.00
N GLY A 342 14.70 12.16 -15.61
CA GLY A 342 14.46 10.97 -16.43
C GLY A 342 15.59 9.93 -16.40
N SER A 343 16.56 10.04 -15.49
CA SER A 343 17.67 9.09 -15.38
C SER A 343 17.37 7.95 -14.40
N PHE A 344 17.86 6.74 -14.67
CA PHE A 344 17.86 5.65 -13.71
C PHE A 344 19.20 4.90 -13.64
N GLU A 345 19.40 4.23 -12.50
CA GLU A 345 20.48 3.28 -12.26
C GLU A 345 19.86 1.93 -11.88
N PHE A 346 20.34 0.88 -12.53
CA PHE A 346 19.99 -0.50 -12.22
C PHE A 346 21.25 -1.32 -11.96
N VAL A 347 21.27 -2.02 -10.82
CA VAL A 347 22.35 -2.93 -10.43
C VAL A 347 21.77 -4.31 -10.20
N PHE A 348 22.34 -5.32 -10.82
CA PHE A 348 21.93 -6.71 -10.67
C PHE A 348 23.12 -7.66 -10.68
N LYS A 349 22.96 -8.82 -10.05
CA LYS A 349 23.92 -9.92 -10.12
C LYS A 349 23.54 -10.83 -11.27
N ALA A 350 24.37 -10.85 -12.30
CA ALA A 350 24.24 -11.70 -13.46
C ALA A 350 24.83 -13.10 -13.21
N PHE A 351 24.20 -14.11 -13.81
CA PHE A 351 24.59 -15.52 -13.71
C PHE A 351 24.64 -16.16 -15.10
N ASP A 352 25.47 -17.18 -15.26
CA ASP A 352 25.48 -17.97 -16.47
C ASP A 352 24.26 -18.92 -16.48
N PRO A 353 23.36 -18.82 -17.48
CA PRO A 353 22.21 -19.72 -17.58
C PRO A 353 22.59 -21.21 -17.64
N SER A 354 23.80 -21.54 -18.11
CA SER A 354 24.29 -22.92 -18.13
C SER A 354 24.56 -23.48 -16.73
N ARG A 355 24.87 -22.61 -15.76
CA ARG A 355 25.20 -22.97 -14.38
C ARG A 355 24.01 -22.82 -13.43
N ASN A 356 23.10 -21.89 -13.72
CA ASN A 356 21.89 -21.68 -12.92
C ASN A 356 20.61 -21.92 -13.72
N LYS A 357 20.00 -23.09 -13.53
CA LYS A 357 18.77 -23.50 -14.22
C LYS A 357 17.55 -22.62 -13.92
N SER A 358 17.58 -21.76 -12.88
CA SER A 358 16.50 -20.79 -12.63
C SER A 358 16.52 -19.62 -13.61
N ILE A 359 17.65 -19.37 -14.28
CA ILE A 359 17.82 -18.32 -15.28
C ILE A 359 17.74 -18.95 -16.67
N ARG A 360 16.94 -18.35 -17.56
CA ARG A 360 16.62 -18.93 -18.89
C ARG A 360 17.33 -18.26 -20.06
N SER A 361 17.83 -17.05 -19.86
CA SER A 361 18.46 -16.21 -20.89
C SER A 361 19.50 -15.32 -20.21
N ARG A 362 20.43 -14.74 -20.98
CA ARG A 362 21.34 -13.66 -20.55
C ARG A 362 20.73 -12.26 -20.72
N GLU A 363 19.55 -12.20 -21.33
CA GLU A 363 18.87 -10.95 -21.66
C GLU A 363 17.99 -10.47 -20.51
N THR A 364 18.15 -9.20 -20.17
CA THR A 364 17.28 -8.44 -19.28
C THR A 364 16.41 -7.51 -20.12
N GLU A 365 15.11 -7.50 -19.85
CA GLU A 365 14.14 -6.61 -20.50
C GLU A 365 13.75 -5.50 -19.52
N ILE A 366 14.04 -4.26 -19.89
CA ILE A 366 13.69 -3.08 -19.11
C ILE A 366 12.60 -2.33 -19.88
N TYR A 367 11.42 -2.16 -19.28
CA TYR A 367 10.43 -1.24 -19.82
C TYR A 367 11.01 0.17 -19.77
N LEU A 368 11.04 0.85 -20.92
CA LEU A 368 11.55 2.20 -21.09
C LEU A 368 10.49 3.02 -21.84
N PRO A 369 9.69 3.83 -21.14
CA PRO A 369 8.57 4.52 -21.74
C PRO A 369 8.95 5.50 -22.86
N THR A 370 8.12 5.57 -23.90
CA THR A 370 8.29 6.51 -25.02
C THR A 370 8.25 7.96 -24.55
N GLU A 371 7.52 8.25 -23.48
CA GLU A 371 7.43 9.57 -22.84
C GLU A 371 8.82 10.10 -22.44
N LEU A 372 9.74 9.20 -22.08
CA LEU A 372 11.12 9.53 -21.74
C LEU A 372 11.98 9.71 -22.99
N THR A 373 11.81 8.87 -24.00
CA THR A 373 12.73 8.79 -25.15
C THR A 373 12.31 9.63 -26.36
N SER A 374 11.04 10.00 -26.49
CA SER A 374 10.50 10.71 -27.66
C SER A 374 11.16 12.08 -27.81
N GLY A 375 11.83 12.29 -28.94
CA GLY A 375 12.54 13.55 -29.24
C GLY A 375 13.80 13.77 -28.39
N ARG A 376 14.33 12.72 -27.74
CA ARG A 376 15.54 12.77 -26.93
C ARG A 376 16.51 11.67 -27.32
N LYS A 377 17.80 11.96 -27.20
CA LYS A 377 18.86 10.98 -27.38
C LYS A 377 18.97 10.13 -26.12
N LEU A 378 18.94 8.81 -26.28
CA LEU A 378 19.20 7.87 -25.20
C LEU A 378 20.72 7.79 -24.93
N ILE A 379 21.11 7.92 -23.67
CA ILE A 379 22.49 7.81 -23.20
C ILE A 379 22.55 6.63 -22.25
N ILE A 380 23.45 5.67 -22.53
CA ILE A 380 23.64 4.47 -21.74
C ILE A 380 25.10 4.39 -21.32
N ASP A 381 25.32 4.45 -20.01
CA ASP A 381 26.60 4.15 -19.38
C ASP A 381 26.55 2.73 -18.81
N SER A 382 27.41 1.88 -19.35
CA SER A 382 27.59 0.48 -18.93
C SER A 382 29.07 0.11 -18.81
N GLU A 383 29.94 1.12 -18.65
CA GLU A 383 31.39 0.93 -18.65
C GLU A 383 31.81 -0.09 -17.59
N GLY A 384 32.68 -1.04 -17.98
CA GLY A 384 33.17 -2.12 -17.12
C GLY A 384 32.15 -3.21 -16.77
N SER A 385 30.90 -3.12 -17.22
CA SER A 385 29.87 -4.13 -16.95
C SER A 385 29.70 -5.18 -18.05
N ASN A 386 30.43 -5.09 -19.18
CA ASN A 386 30.31 -6.00 -20.32
C ASN A 386 28.85 -6.27 -20.74
N LEU A 387 28.10 -5.18 -20.93
CA LEU A 387 26.71 -5.19 -21.33
C LEU A 387 26.58 -4.74 -22.78
N GLU A 388 25.88 -5.51 -23.58
CA GLU A 388 25.37 -5.10 -24.88
C GLU A 388 23.92 -4.66 -24.73
N TRP A 389 23.48 -3.69 -25.53
CA TRP A 389 22.11 -3.17 -25.42
C TRP A 389 21.50 -2.84 -26.76
N SER A 390 20.17 -2.93 -26.84
CA SER A 390 19.37 -2.43 -27.95
C SER A 390 18.03 -1.90 -27.44
N TYR A 391 17.52 -0.82 -28.02
CA TYR A 391 16.24 -0.25 -27.65
C TYR A 391 15.22 -0.43 -28.77
N ASN A 392 14.09 -1.05 -28.47
CA ASN A 392 12.97 -1.18 -29.38
C ASN A 392 11.88 -0.15 -28.99
N HIS A 393 11.72 0.87 -29.83
CA HIS A 393 10.77 1.96 -29.62
C HIS A 393 9.30 1.49 -29.63
N GLU A 394 8.92 0.59 -30.54
CA GLU A 394 7.54 0.10 -30.64
C GLU A 394 7.13 -0.72 -29.42
N ARG A 395 8.07 -1.48 -28.86
CA ARG A 395 7.86 -2.26 -27.64
C ARG A 395 8.13 -1.48 -26.35
N GLN A 396 8.60 -0.24 -26.44
CA GLN A 396 9.05 0.55 -25.29
C GLN A 396 9.98 -0.27 -24.37
N THR A 397 10.92 -1.02 -24.96
CA THR A 397 11.74 -2.00 -24.22
C THR A 397 13.22 -1.85 -24.56
N LEU A 398 14.03 -1.63 -23.53
CA LEU A 398 15.48 -1.69 -23.59
C LEU A 398 15.93 -3.11 -23.24
N PHE A 399 16.53 -3.79 -24.21
CA PHE A 399 17.13 -5.10 -24.04
C PHE A 399 18.59 -4.93 -23.64
N VAL A 400 19.02 -5.65 -22.61
CA VAL A 400 20.38 -5.61 -22.08
C VAL A 400 20.90 -7.03 -21.91
N VAL A 401 21.95 -7.37 -22.64
CA VAL A 401 22.56 -8.71 -22.62
C VAL A 401 23.90 -8.62 -21.90
N HIS A 402 24.05 -9.41 -20.84
CA HIS A 402 25.33 -9.49 -20.14
C HIS A 402 26.21 -10.61 -20.70
N SER A 403 27.53 -10.39 -20.63
CA SER A 403 28.52 -11.46 -20.80
C SER A 403 29.15 -11.81 -19.45
N GLY A 404 29.40 -13.11 -19.22
CA GLY A 404 29.94 -13.62 -17.96
C GLY A 404 29.04 -13.40 -16.73
N GLU A 405 29.57 -13.75 -15.57
CA GLU A 405 28.90 -13.61 -14.27
C GLU A 405 29.43 -12.38 -13.50
N GLY A 406 28.68 -11.95 -12.49
CA GLY A 406 29.11 -10.91 -11.56
C GLY A 406 28.09 -9.78 -11.42
N VAL A 407 28.49 -8.72 -10.72
CA VAL A 407 27.65 -7.52 -10.54
C VAL A 407 27.73 -6.68 -11.81
N ARG A 408 26.56 -6.25 -12.28
CA ARG A 408 26.38 -5.44 -13.48
C ARG A 408 25.68 -4.15 -13.08
N THR A 409 26.20 -3.03 -13.58
CA THR A 409 25.62 -1.70 -13.37
C THR A 409 25.27 -1.09 -14.72
N LEU A 410 24.03 -0.64 -14.83
CA LEU A 410 23.51 0.07 -15.99
C LEU A 410 22.99 1.42 -15.55
N ARG A 411 23.48 2.49 -16.17
CA ARG A 411 22.96 3.85 -15.98
C ARG A 411 22.40 4.35 -17.29
N VAL A 412 21.19 4.89 -17.23
CA VAL A 412 20.48 5.36 -18.41
C VAL A 412 19.99 6.77 -18.16
N SER A 413 20.19 7.65 -19.12
CA SER A 413 19.70 9.03 -19.12
C SER A 413 19.28 9.44 -20.53
N VAL A 414 18.68 10.63 -20.64
CA VAL A 414 18.20 11.18 -21.91
C VAL A 414 18.71 12.60 -22.09
N ASP A 415 18.97 12.99 -23.34
CA ASP A 415 19.43 14.34 -23.72
C ASP A 415 18.50 14.96 -24.77
N PRO A 416 17.91 16.15 -24.52
CA PRO A 416 17.99 16.92 -23.28
C PRO A 416 17.28 16.20 -22.11
N PRO A 417 17.74 16.40 -20.85
CA PRO A 417 17.11 15.77 -19.69
C PRO A 417 15.67 16.23 -19.50
N LEU A 418 14.86 15.43 -18.79
CA LEU A 418 13.56 15.92 -18.33
C LEU A 418 13.75 17.16 -17.44
N ASN A 419 12.72 17.99 -17.39
CA ASN A 419 12.72 19.19 -16.54
C ASN A 419 11.43 19.28 -15.73
N ASN A 420 11.11 18.22 -14.97
CA ASN A 420 9.91 18.21 -14.14
C ASN A 420 10.11 19.03 -12.86
N ARG A 421 9.80 20.33 -12.94
CA ARG A 421 10.00 21.30 -11.84
C ARG A 421 9.13 21.04 -10.62
N LEU A 422 8.03 20.28 -10.75
CA LEU A 422 7.09 20.04 -9.65
C LEU A 422 7.62 19.02 -8.63
N ILE A 423 8.48 18.11 -9.09
CA ILE A 423 9.07 17.04 -8.28
C ILE A 423 10.51 17.36 -7.88
N LYS A 424 11.14 18.37 -8.51
CA LYS A 424 12.49 18.82 -8.13
C LYS A 424 12.59 18.94 -6.61
N PRO A 425 13.57 18.26 -5.98
CA PRO A 425 13.80 18.38 -4.55
C PRO A 425 13.89 19.86 -4.20
N THR A 426 13.06 20.31 -3.26
CA THR A 426 13.27 21.64 -2.68
C THR A 426 14.69 21.63 -2.11
N PRO A 427 15.52 22.67 -2.33
CA PRO A 427 16.88 22.71 -1.81
C PRO A 427 16.89 22.35 -0.33
N ASP A 428 17.89 21.59 0.08
CA ASP A 428 18.08 21.18 1.45
C ASP A 428 18.26 22.44 2.31
N TRP A 429 17.23 22.82 3.05
CA TRP A 429 17.26 24.02 3.87
C TRP A 429 18.29 23.90 5.01
N ALA A 430 18.73 22.67 5.32
CA ALA A 430 19.86 22.45 6.21
C ALA A 430 21.16 23.09 5.67
N LYS A 431 21.32 23.18 4.33
CA LYS A 431 22.44 23.91 3.70
C LYS A 431 22.33 25.42 3.84
N PHE A 432 21.12 25.97 4.01
CA PHE A 432 20.93 27.40 4.28
C PHE A 432 21.26 27.76 5.73
N LEU A 433 20.98 26.86 6.69
CA LEU A 433 21.35 27.09 8.09
C LEU A 433 22.85 27.00 8.36
N THR A 434 23.60 26.19 7.59
CA THR A 434 25.07 26.14 7.69
C THR A 434 25.76 27.37 7.08
N LEU A 435 25.03 28.21 6.33
CA LEU A 435 25.52 29.49 5.82
C LEU A 435 25.10 30.69 6.68
N CYS A 436 24.35 30.45 7.76
CA CYS A 436 23.90 31.48 8.70
C CYS A 436 24.39 31.25 10.14
N THR A 437 25.39 30.39 10.32
CA THR A 437 26.24 30.29 11.51
C THR A 437 27.65 30.67 11.12
#